data_AF-A0A2A2QJZ0-F1
#
_entry.id   AF-A0A2A2QJZ0-F1
#
_cell.length_a   1.000
_cell.length_b   1.000
_cell.length_c   1.000
_cell.angle_alpha   90.00
_cell.angle_beta   90.00
_cell.angle_gamma   90.00
#
_symmetry.space_group_name_H-M   'P 1'
#
loop_
_entity.id
_entity.type
_entity.pdbx_description
1 polymer ?
#
loop_
_entity_poly.entity_id
_entity_poly.type
_entity_poly.pdbx_seq_one_letter_code
_entity_poly.pdbx_strand_id
1 'polypeptide(L)'
;IQSVAPELINPNNACTLKSLRQFTSDTANISDAEIVRRYQLDYQTAEALLPALEINLAIAEAMKLSEVRIPESDYEKGLLHDLLVSKDLADTFAEEVLRSSRILAERYQSDPTHGEHVGNLCKRFFVALTDLHQLTAHDALLLQVAAILHEVGTYVSPRAHHKHSEYLILNSEIFGLDRTDVTIVAQIARYHRHACPSLDHPGYAALDTEDRIRVCKLAALLRVADALERTHAQRVSQIEIHREDKRIRIRLPGLADAAVERLAMASKADLFEQVFGLSVVIDEEI
;
A
#
# COMPACT_ATOMS: atom_id res chain seq x y z
N ILE A 1 22.39 -15.21 -15.25
CA ILE A 1 23.17 -14.27 -16.09
C ILE A 1 24.23 -13.51 -15.29
N GLN A 2 23.94 -13.07 -14.05
CA GLN A 2 24.93 -12.39 -13.20
C GLN A 2 26.20 -13.22 -12.94
N SER A 3 26.07 -14.53 -12.74
CA SER A 3 27.20 -15.44 -12.50
C SER A 3 28.23 -15.49 -13.63
N VAL A 4 27.88 -15.04 -14.83
CA VAL A 4 28.78 -14.94 -16.00
C VAL A 4 28.94 -13.50 -16.50
N ALA A 5 28.46 -12.52 -15.73
CA ALA A 5 28.51 -11.11 -16.10
C ALA A 5 29.94 -10.62 -16.44
N PRO A 6 31.01 -11.03 -15.73
CA PRO A 6 32.38 -10.60 -16.06
C PRO A 6 32.82 -10.90 -17.50
N GLU A 7 32.24 -11.93 -18.13
CA GLU A 7 32.57 -12.35 -19.50
C GLU A 7 31.66 -11.68 -20.55
N LEU A 8 30.60 -11.01 -20.12
CA LEU A 8 29.51 -10.49 -20.95
C LEU A 8 29.45 -8.96 -20.99
N ILE A 9 29.86 -8.29 -19.92
CA ILE A 9 29.68 -6.84 -19.74
C ILE A 9 30.91 -6.05 -20.14
N ASN A 10 30.68 -4.82 -20.62
CA ASN A 10 31.69 -3.80 -20.77
C ASN A 10 31.94 -3.05 -19.43
N PRO A 11 32.91 -2.12 -19.34
CA PRO A 11 33.19 -1.36 -18.12
C PRO A 11 32.02 -0.51 -17.57
N ASN A 12 30.93 -0.35 -18.32
CA ASN A 12 29.71 0.33 -17.88
C ASN A 12 28.61 -0.65 -17.43
N ASN A 13 28.96 -1.91 -17.17
CA ASN A 13 28.04 -2.99 -16.81
C ASN A 13 26.94 -3.24 -17.85
N ALA A 14 27.22 -2.91 -19.13
CA ALA A 14 26.31 -3.08 -20.24
C ALA A 14 26.80 -4.19 -21.20
N CYS A 15 25.85 -4.99 -21.68
CA CYS A 15 26.04 -6.02 -22.68
C CYS A 15 25.22 -5.68 -23.92
N THR A 16 25.84 -5.59 -25.10
CA THR A 16 25.08 -5.37 -26.33
C THR A 16 24.28 -6.62 -26.70
N LEU A 17 23.13 -6.47 -27.33
CA LEU A 17 22.32 -7.62 -27.76
C LEU A 17 23.10 -8.57 -28.67
N LYS A 18 24.00 -8.02 -29.51
CA LYS A 18 24.89 -8.81 -30.36
C LYS A 18 25.86 -9.65 -29.55
N SER A 19 26.48 -9.07 -28.52
CA SER A 19 27.38 -9.78 -27.60
C SER A 19 26.64 -10.86 -26.82
N LEU A 20 25.43 -10.56 -26.31
CA LEU A 20 24.60 -11.52 -25.59
C LEU A 20 24.21 -12.70 -26.48
N ARG A 21 23.80 -12.43 -27.72
CA ARG A 21 23.46 -13.48 -28.70
C ARG A 21 24.67 -14.36 -29.02
N GLN A 22 25.83 -13.75 -29.25
CA GLN A 22 27.06 -14.49 -29.53
C GLN A 22 27.44 -15.39 -28.34
N PHE A 23 27.45 -14.83 -27.14
CA PHE A 23 27.78 -15.58 -25.93
C PHE A 23 26.79 -16.73 -25.67
N THR A 24 25.49 -16.51 -25.89
CA THR A 24 24.46 -17.54 -25.78
C THR A 24 24.71 -18.68 -26.78
N SER A 25 25.01 -18.34 -28.03
CA SER A 25 25.36 -19.32 -29.06
C SER A 25 26.65 -20.08 -28.73
N ASP A 26 27.67 -19.41 -28.19
CA ASP A 26 28.93 -20.06 -27.79
C ASP A 26 28.71 -21.01 -26.61
N THR A 27 27.89 -20.60 -25.64
CA THR A 27 27.53 -21.42 -24.48
C THR A 27 26.74 -22.67 -24.88
N ALA A 28 25.86 -22.55 -25.88
CA ALA A 28 25.09 -23.68 -26.40
C ALA A 28 25.96 -24.78 -27.05
N ASN A 29 27.19 -24.46 -27.45
CA ASN A 29 28.10 -25.37 -28.15
C ASN A 29 29.09 -26.10 -27.22
N ILE A 30 29.05 -25.85 -25.91
CA ILE A 30 29.94 -26.46 -24.92
C ILE A 30 29.15 -27.23 -23.87
N SER A 31 29.75 -28.30 -23.33
CA SER A 31 29.11 -29.13 -22.30
C SER A 31 29.07 -28.43 -20.94
N ASP A 32 28.13 -28.82 -20.07
CA ASP A 32 28.02 -28.31 -18.69
C ASP A 32 29.35 -28.43 -17.91
N ALA A 33 30.08 -29.53 -18.10
CA ALA A 33 31.39 -29.72 -17.45
C ALA A 33 32.43 -28.68 -17.90
N GLU A 34 32.37 -28.25 -19.17
CA GLU A 34 33.22 -27.19 -19.69
C GLU A 34 32.75 -25.81 -19.21
N ILE A 35 31.44 -25.60 -19.09
CA ILE A 35 30.85 -24.38 -18.49
C ILE A 35 31.31 -24.22 -17.04
N VAL A 36 31.17 -25.27 -16.22
CA VAL A 36 31.64 -25.34 -14.83
C VAL A 36 33.11 -24.95 -14.75
N ARG A 37 33.95 -25.55 -15.60
CA ARG A 37 35.41 -25.31 -15.59
C ARG A 37 35.76 -23.89 -16.05
N ARG A 38 35.17 -23.43 -17.15
CA ARG A 38 35.52 -22.18 -17.81
C ARG A 38 35.05 -20.97 -17.01
N TYR A 39 33.84 -21.04 -16.46
CA TYR A 39 33.21 -19.91 -15.76
C TYR A 39 33.22 -20.06 -14.24
N GLN A 40 33.85 -21.12 -13.71
CA GLN A 40 33.96 -21.40 -12.27
C GLN A 40 32.60 -21.44 -11.56
N LEU A 41 31.63 -22.10 -12.19
CA LEU A 41 30.26 -22.27 -11.68
C LEU A 41 30.09 -23.65 -11.04
N ASP A 42 29.11 -23.81 -10.15
CA ASP A 42 28.65 -25.14 -9.76
C ASP A 42 27.80 -25.79 -10.88
N TYR A 43 27.58 -27.10 -10.80
CA TYR A 43 26.84 -27.84 -11.81
C TYR A 43 25.38 -27.42 -11.96
N GLN A 44 24.71 -27.04 -10.86
CA GLN A 44 23.30 -26.63 -10.91
C GLN A 44 23.17 -25.28 -11.65
N THR A 45 24.07 -24.35 -11.36
CA THR A 45 24.15 -23.06 -12.04
C THR A 45 24.52 -23.23 -13.52
N ALA A 46 25.45 -24.13 -13.85
CA ALA A 46 25.85 -24.42 -15.21
C ALA A 46 24.70 -25.00 -16.06
N GLU A 47 23.95 -25.97 -15.52
CA GLU A 47 22.77 -26.57 -16.17
C GLU A 47 21.69 -25.51 -16.46
N ALA A 48 21.48 -24.57 -15.53
CA ALA A 48 20.50 -23.50 -15.67
C ALA A 48 20.97 -22.31 -16.55
N LEU A 49 22.25 -22.26 -16.93
CA LEU A 49 22.85 -21.08 -17.55
C LEU A 49 22.27 -20.79 -18.94
N LEU A 50 22.23 -21.78 -19.81
CA LEU A 50 21.77 -21.61 -21.19
C LEU A 50 20.28 -21.18 -21.26
N PRO A 51 19.34 -21.85 -20.56
CA PRO A 51 17.96 -21.37 -20.47
C PRO A 51 17.86 -19.92 -19.97
N ALA A 52 18.65 -19.54 -18.97
CA ALA A 52 18.64 -18.18 -18.46
C ALA A 52 19.14 -17.15 -19.49
N LEU A 53 20.17 -17.48 -20.27
CA LEU A 53 20.68 -16.61 -21.34
C LEU A 53 19.64 -16.44 -22.46
N GLU A 54 19.02 -17.53 -22.91
CA GLU A 54 17.97 -17.51 -23.93
C GLU A 54 16.74 -16.69 -23.49
N ILE A 55 16.31 -16.80 -22.24
CA ILE A 55 15.20 -16.00 -21.70
C ILE A 55 15.55 -14.49 -21.73
N ASN A 56 16.75 -14.12 -21.28
CA ASN A 56 17.18 -12.71 -21.29
C ASN A 56 17.30 -12.17 -22.72
N LEU A 57 17.82 -12.97 -23.64
CA LEU A 57 17.92 -12.62 -25.06
C LEU A 57 16.52 -12.41 -25.67
N ALA A 58 15.58 -13.34 -25.41
CA ALA A 58 14.21 -13.25 -25.90
C ALA A 58 13.47 -12.01 -25.37
N ILE A 59 13.63 -11.68 -24.08
CA ILE A 59 13.06 -10.46 -23.49
C ILE A 59 13.64 -9.22 -24.18
N ALA A 60 14.96 -9.16 -24.35
CA ALA A 60 15.62 -8.01 -24.97
C ALA A 60 15.22 -7.82 -26.44
N GLU A 61 15.05 -8.92 -27.19
CA GLU A 61 14.54 -8.90 -28.57
C GLU A 61 13.07 -8.45 -28.63
N ALA A 62 12.21 -8.97 -27.76
CA ALA A 62 10.80 -8.61 -27.71
C ALA A 62 10.59 -7.11 -27.38
N MET A 63 11.42 -6.58 -26.47
CA MET A 63 11.41 -5.16 -26.09
C MET A 63 12.22 -4.26 -27.04
N LYS A 64 12.86 -4.82 -28.08
CA LYS A 64 13.71 -4.10 -29.05
C LYS A 64 14.85 -3.31 -28.40
N LEU A 65 15.47 -3.87 -27.37
CA LEU A 65 16.58 -3.25 -26.66
C LEU A 65 17.89 -3.37 -27.45
N SER A 66 18.71 -2.33 -27.42
CA SER A 66 20.07 -2.35 -28.00
C SER A 66 21.12 -2.90 -27.04
N GLU A 67 20.90 -2.73 -25.74
CA GLU A 67 21.78 -3.16 -24.66
C GLU A 67 20.98 -3.64 -23.44
N VAL A 68 21.58 -4.55 -22.67
CA VAL A 68 21.09 -5.03 -21.38
C VAL A 68 22.13 -4.69 -20.33
N ARG A 69 21.71 -4.07 -19.22
CA ARG A 69 22.59 -3.79 -18.08
C ARG A 69 22.48 -4.90 -17.06
N ILE A 70 23.61 -5.47 -16.67
CA ILE A 70 23.67 -6.55 -15.68
C ILE A 70 24.31 -5.98 -14.42
N PRO A 71 23.56 -5.80 -13.32
CA PRO A 71 24.09 -5.24 -12.09
C PRO A 71 25.09 -6.19 -11.43
N GLU A 72 26.15 -5.62 -10.85
CA GLU A 72 27.20 -6.35 -10.11
C GLU A 72 26.71 -6.93 -8.77
N SER A 73 25.61 -6.41 -8.21
CA SER A 73 25.16 -6.82 -6.89
C SER A 73 24.36 -8.11 -6.93
N ASP A 74 24.76 -9.07 -6.09
CA ASP A 74 23.92 -10.18 -5.70
C ASP A 74 22.67 -9.60 -5.02
N TYR A 75 21.48 -10.02 -5.46
CA TYR A 75 20.22 -9.64 -4.83
C TYR A 75 20.26 -9.81 -3.31
N GLU A 76 20.94 -10.87 -2.84
CA GLU A 76 21.15 -11.16 -1.42
C GLU A 76 21.92 -10.05 -0.68
N LYS A 77 22.96 -9.45 -1.29
CA LYS A 77 23.69 -8.34 -0.69
C LYS A 77 22.87 -7.06 -0.64
N GLY A 78 22.08 -6.81 -1.70
CA GLY A 78 21.10 -5.72 -1.71
C GLY A 78 20.08 -5.89 -0.58
N LEU A 79 19.49 -7.09 -0.49
CA LEU A 79 18.53 -7.43 0.55
C LEU A 79 19.13 -7.33 1.96
N LEU A 80 20.35 -7.83 2.18
CA LEU A 80 21.03 -7.72 3.48
C LEU A 80 21.36 -6.28 3.85
N HIS A 81 21.76 -5.46 2.88
CA HIS A 81 21.98 -4.03 3.10
C HIS A 81 20.66 -3.32 3.46
N ASP A 82 19.58 -3.61 2.75
CA ASP A 82 18.25 -3.05 3.01
C ASP A 82 17.74 -3.43 4.42
N LEU A 83 17.99 -4.67 4.86
CA LEU A 83 17.65 -5.13 6.22
C LEU A 83 18.43 -4.39 7.32
N LEU A 84 19.67 -3.95 7.06
CA LEU A 84 20.52 -3.26 8.05
C LEU A 84 20.19 -1.77 8.20
N VAL A 85 19.62 -1.13 7.19
CA VAL A 85 19.29 0.32 7.15
C VAL A 85 17.83 0.59 7.59
N SER A 86 17.21 -0.37 8.28
CA SER A 86 15.76 -0.49 8.54
C SER A 86 14.98 0.75 9.00
N LYS A 87 15.61 1.75 9.64
CA LYS A 87 14.87 2.92 10.15
C LYS A 87 14.63 4.00 9.09
N ASP A 88 15.67 4.41 8.36
CA ASP A 88 15.53 5.36 7.26
C ASP A 88 14.80 4.72 6.07
N LEU A 89 14.95 3.39 5.92
CA LEU A 89 14.20 2.62 4.93
C LEU A 89 12.72 2.46 5.29
N ALA A 90 12.34 2.41 6.57
CA ALA A 90 10.93 2.25 6.97
C ALA A 90 10.09 3.48 6.59
N ASP A 91 10.61 4.68 6.81
CA ASP A 91 9.95 5.91 6.38
C ASP A 91 9.90 5.98 4.85
N THR A 92 11.02 5.65 4.18
CA THR A 92 11.07 5.56 2.70
C THR A 92 10.09 4.52 2.15
N PHE A 93 9.94 3.37 2.81
CA PHE A 93 9.04 2.30 2.41
C PHE A 93 7.57 2.71 2.57
N ALA A 94 7.21 3.31 3.70
CA ALA A 94 5.87 3.82 3.92
C ALA A 94 5.51 4.88 2.86
N GLU A 95 6.43 5.77 2.52
CA GLU A 95 6.25 6.74 1.44
C GLU A 95 6.04 6.08 0.08
N GLU A 96 6.78 5.02 -0.25
CA GLU A 96 6.62 4.25 -1.49
C GLU A 96 5.26 3.52 -1.55
N VAL A 97 4.80 2.93 -0.44
CA VAL A 97 3.46 2.32 -0.35
C VAL A 97 2.36 3.37 -0.58
N LEU A 98 2.49 4.54 0.05
CA LEU A 98 1.55 5.65 -0.15
C LEU A 98 1.61 6.18 -1.59
N ARG A 99 2.80 6.29 -2.19
CA ARG A 99 2.98 6.67 -3.61
C ARG A 99 2.28 5.68 -4.52
N SER A 100 2.44 4.37 -4.31
CA SER A 100 1.72 3.34 -5.07
C SER A 100 0.20 3.47 -4.93
N SER A 101 -0.27 3.78 -3.72
CA SER A 101 -1.69 3.98 -3.44
C SER A 101 -2.25 5.21 -4.16
N ARG A 102 -1.49 6.31 -4.22
CA ARG A 102 -1.86 7.52 -4.98
C ARG A 102 -1.94 7.25 -6.49
N ILE A 103 -0.97 6.51 -7.05
CA ILE A 103 -1.00 6.10 -8.47
C ILE A 103 -2.25 5.27 -8.76
N LEU A 104 -2.64 4.38 -7.84
CA LEU A 104 -3.85 3.59 -7.97
C LEU A 104 -5.12 4.45 -7.90
N ALA A 105 -5.17 5.41 -6.97
CA ALA A 105 -6.27 6.36 -6.84
C ALA A 105 -6.43 7.21 -8.11
N GLU A 106 -5.32 7.71 -8.67
CA GLU A 106 -5.28 8.47 -9.92
C GLU A 106 -5.78 7.65 -11.11
N ARG A 107 -5.36 6.37 -11.21
CA ARG A 107 -5.85 5.45 -12.25
C ARG A 107 -7.38 5.34 -12.26
N TYR A 108 -8.00 5.33 -11.08
CA TYR A 108 -9.45 5.29 -10.92
C TYR A 108 -10.10 6.67 -10.80
N GLN A 109 -9.38 7.76 -11.11
CA GLN A 109 -9.92 9.13 -11.12
C GLN A 109 -10.55 9.55 -9.78
N SER A 110 -10.08 8.99 -8.67
CA SER A 110 -10.49 9.42 -7.33
C SER A 110 -9.93 10.81 -7.05
N ASP A 111 -10.65 11.62 -6.27
CA ASP A 111 -10.17 12.95 -5.87
C ASP A 111 -8.92 12.81 -4.98
N PRO A 112 -7.73 13.23 -5.46
CA PRO A 112 -6.50 13.06 -4.69
C PRO A 112 -6.45 14.01 -3.49
N THR A 113 -7.10 15.16 -3.56
CA THR A 113 -7.10 16.16 -2.49
C THR A 113 -7.96 15.71 -1.31
N HIS A 114 -9.12 15.11 -1.61
CA HIS A 114 -9.99 14.52 -0.60
C HIS A 114 -9.32 13.35 0.12
N GLY A 115 -8.84 12.35 -0.63
CA GLY A 115 -8.20 11.16 -0.06
C GLY A 115 -6.99 11.49 0.82
N GLU A 116 -6.14 12.42 0.37
CA GLU A 116 -4.98 12.87 1.15
C GLU A 116 -5.40 13.64 2.42
N HIS A 117 -6.44 14.47 2.34
CA HIS A 117 -6.94 15.19 3.50
C HIS A 117 -7.53 14.25 4.56
N VAL A 118 -8.37 13.29 4.14
CA VAL A 118 -8.90 12.25 5.03
C VAL A 118 -7.77 11.41 5.64
N GLY A 119 -6.74 11.09 4.86
CA GLY A 119 -5.54 10.39 5.36
C GLY A 119 -4.80 11.17 6.45
N ASN A 120 -4.64 12.49 6.27
CA ASN A 120 -4.04 13.36 7.27
C ASN A 120 -4.85 13.44 8.57
N LEU A 121 -6.19 13.50 8.47
CA LEU A 121 -7.08 13.44 9.63
C LEU A 121 -6.96 12.08 10.33
N CYS A 122 -6.97 10.97 9.58
CA CYS A 122 -6.76 9.63 10.10
C CYS A 122 -5.45 9.50 10.88
N LYS A 123 -4.35 10.04 10.35
CA LYS A 123 -3.05 10.05 11.03
C LYS A 123 -3.12 10.74 12.39
N ARG A 124 -3.84 11.87 12.49
CA ARG A 124 -4.00 12.60 13.75
C ARG A 124 -4.87 11.84 14.75
N PHE A 125 -5.99 11.26 14.30
CA PHE A 125 -6.82 10.40 15.14
C PHE A 125 -6.05 9.19 15.66
N PHE A 126 -5.27 8.53 14.80
CA PHE A 126 -4.46 7.38 15.18
C PHE A 126 -3.48 7.76 16.29
N VAL A 127 -2.71 8.83 16.12
CA VAL A 127 -1.78 9.29 17.17
C VAL A 127 -2.52 9.63 18.46
N ALA A 128 -3.58 10.43 18.39
CA ALA A 128 -4.30 10.91 19.57
C ALA A 128 -5.04 9.82 20.35
N LEU A 129 -5.37 8.70 19.72
CA LEU A 129 -6.17 7.61 20.29
C LEU A 129 -5.37 6.31 20.47
N THR A 130 -4.05 6.41 20.53
CA THR A 130 -3.14 5.25 20.64
C THR A 130 -3.47 4.35 21.83
N ASP A 131 -3.81 4.94 22.98
CA ASP A 131 -4.20 4.24 24.21
C ASP A 131 -5.51 3.45 24.06
N LEU A 132 -6.39 3.93 23.19
CA LEU A 132 -7.72 3.37 22.95
C LEU A 132 -7.68 2.21 21.95
N HIS A 133 -7.00 2.40 20.81
CA HIS A 133 -6.97 1.37 19.77
C HIS A 133 -5.84 0.35 19.94
N GLN A 134 -4.70 0.71 20.55
CA GLN A 134 -3.56 -0.19 20.79
C GLN A 134 -3.10 -0.92 19.51
N LEU A 135 -2.94 -0.16 18.41
CA LEU A 135 -2.55 -0.67 17.09
C LEU A 135 -1.13 -0.23 16.75
N THR A 136 -0.53 -0.86 15.75
CA THR A 136 0.87 -0.69 15.38
C THR A 136 1.08 0.42 14.35
N ALA A 137 2.33 0.81 14.11
CA ALA A 137 2.66 1.74 13.02
C ALA A 137 2.28 1.18 11.64
N HIS A 138 2.28 -0.14 11.48
CA HIS A 138 1.82 -0.79 10.26
C HIS A 138 0.32 -0.56 10.04
N ASP A 139 -0.49 -0.66 11.09
CA ASP A 139 -1.93 -0.35 11.01
C ASP A 139 -2.19 1.12 10.66
N ALA A 140 -1.33 2.03 11.11
CA ALA A 140 -1.38 3.44 10.72
C ALA A 140 -1.12 3.65 9.23
N LEU A 141 -0.23 2.86 8.63
CA LEU A 141 0.01 2.84 7.18
C LEU A 141 -1.22 2.31 6.44
N LEU A 142 -1.76 1.15 6.85
CA LEU A 142 -2.96 0.56 6.23
C LEU A 142 -4.16 1.51 6.29
N LEU A 143 -4.33 2.25 7.40
CA LEU A 143 -5.38 3.26 7.53
C LEU A 143 -5.20 4.41 6.53
N GLN A 144 -3.98 4.90 6.35
CA GLN A 144 -3.69 5.97 5.38
C GLN A 144 -3.91 5.48 3.95
N VAL A 145 -3.49 4.26 3.62
CA VAL A 145 -3.77 3.65 2.31
C VAL A 145 -5.28 3.53 2.08
N ALA A 146 -6.03 3.04 3.06
CA ALA A 146 -7.47 2.94 2.97
C ALA A 146 -8.13 4.32 2.81
N ALA A 147 -7.65 5.36 3.49
CA ALA A 147 -8.11 6.72 3.33
C ALA A 147 -7.84 7.28 1.93
N ILE A 148 -6.70 6.97 1.30
CA ILE A 148 -6.45 7.38 -0.08
C ILE A 148 -7.39 6.65 -1.06
N LEU A 149 -7.73 5.39 -0.77
CA LEU A 149 -8.44 4.52 -1.71
C LEU A 149 -9.95 4.38 -1.45
N HIS A 150 -10.50 4.95 -0.37
CA HIS A 150 -11.88 4.63 0.05
C HIS A 150 -12.97 4.97 -0.97
N GLU A 151 -12.71 5.92 -1.88
CA GLU A 151 -13.67 6.34 -2.92
C GLU A 151 -13.32 5.90 -4.35
N VAL A 152 -12.29 5.06 -4.57
CA VAL A 152 -11.94 4.61 -5.93
C VAL A 152 -13.08 3.87 -6.64
N GLY A 153 -14.00 3.28 -5.88
CA GLY A 153 -15.22 2.65 -6.39
C GLY A 153 -16.19 3.61 -7.09
N THR A 154 -16.05 4.93 -6.90
CA THR A 154 -16.86 5.94 -7.61
C THR A 154 -16.62 5.91 -9.12
N TYR A 155 -15.44 5.47 -9.56
CA TYR A 155 -15.10 5.19 -10.95
C TYR A 155 -16.09 4.24 -11.62
N VAL A 156 -16.52 3.20 -10.88
CA VAL A 156 -17.49 2.21 -11.37
C VAL A 156 -18.89 2.78 -11.27
N SER A 157 -19.25 3.27 -10.08
CA SER A 157 -20.58 3.83 -9.82
C SER A 157 -20.59 4.56 -8.46
N PRO A 158 -21.16 5.78 -8.38
CA PRO A 158 -21.40 6.44 -7.10
C PRO A 158 -22.32 5.64 -6.17
N ARG A 159 -23.26 4.86 -6.74
CA ARG A 159 -24.11 3.94 -5.98
C ARG A 159 -23.27 2.76 -5.52
N ALA A 160 -23.32 2.49 -4.22
CA ALA A 160 -22.59 1.39 -3.58
C ALA A 160 -21.06 1.44 -3.77
N HIS A 161 -20.49 2.64 -4.00
CA HIS A 161 -19.05 2.79 -4.27
C HIS A 161 -18.16 2.13 -3.22
N HIS A 162 -18.52 2.09 -1.94
CA HIS A 162 -17.77 1.36 -0.90
C HIS A 162 -17.53 -0.13 -1.23
N LYS A 163 -18.50 -0.82 -1.87
CA LYS A 163 -18.32 -2.20 -2.33
C LYS A 163 -17.47 -2.28 -3.59
N HIS A 164 -17.54 -1.26 -4.45
CA HIS A 164 -16.69 -1.17 -5.63
C HIS A 164 -15.24 -0.84 -5.24
N SER A 165 -15.01 0.02 -4.24
CA SER A 165 -13.70 0.31 -3.68
C SER A 165 -13.07 -0.96 -3.13
N GLU A 166 -13.81 -1.72 -2.30
CA GLU A 166 -13.37 -3.05 -1.84
C GLU A 166 -12.95 -3.94 -3.01
N TYR A 167 -13.82 -4.08 -4.03
CA TYR A 167 -13.53 -4.93 -5.19
C TYR A 167 -12.28 -4.47 -5.95
N LEU A 168 -12.16 -3.17 -6.22
CA LEU A 168 -11.01 -2.63 -6.96
C LEU A 168 -9.71 -2.81 -6.17
N ILE A 169 -9.73 -2.55 -4.87
CA ILE A 169 -8.56 -2.72 -4.00
C ILE A 169 -8.14 -4.20 -3.94
N LEU A 170 -9.09 -5.13 -3.74
CA LEU A 170 -8.81 -6.58 -3.69
C LEU A 170 -8.22 -7.14 -5.00
N ASN A 171 -8.44 -6.47 -6.12
CA ASN A 171 -8.00 -6.90 -7.44
C ASN A 171 -6.93 -5.97 -8.04
N SER A 172 -6.31 -5.13 -7.21
CA SER A 172 -5.19 -4.27 -7.59
C SER A 172 -3.92 -4.68 -6.86
N GLU A 173 -2.78 -4.41 -7.50
CA GLU A 173 -1.48 -4.52 -6.86
C GLU A 173 -1.12 -3.17 -6.22
N ILE A 174 -0.78 -3.20 -4.93
CA ILE A 174 -0.27 -2.05 -4.19
C ILE A 174 1.13 -2.44 -3.74
N PHE A 175 2.14 -1.77 -4.29
CA PHE A 175 3.53 -2.06 -3.94
C PHE A 175 3.74 -1.96 -2.43
N GLY A 176 4.44 -2.95 -1.87
CA GLY A 176 4.77 -3.03 -0.45
C GLY A 176 3.66 -3.55 0.46
N LEU A 177 2.45 -3.85 -0.05
CA LEU A 177 1.42 -4.54 0.72
C LEU A 177 1.32 -6.01 0.31
N ASP A 178 1.26 -6.89 1.30
CA ASP A 178 0.98 -8.30 1.06
C ASP A 178 -0.52 -8.56 0.85
N ARG A 179 -0.89 -9.84 0.62
CA ARG A 179 -2.30 -10.17 0.35
C ARG A 179 -3.21 -9.93 1.55
N THR A 180 -2.71 -10.11 2.76
CA THR A 180 -3.46 -9.88 4.00
C THR A 180 -3.71 -8.39 4.17
N ASP A 181 -2.68 -7.57 3.97
CA ASP A 181 -2.78 -6.12 4.06
C ASP A 181 -3.73 -5.52 3.04
N VAL A 182 -3.64 -5.97 1.77
CA VAL A 182 -4.59 -5.58 0.72
C VAL A 182 -6.03 -5.93 1.13
N THR A 183 -6.23 -7.09 1.76
CA THR A 183 -7.55 -7.51 2.23
C THR A 183 -8.05 -6.61 3.37
N ILE A 184 -7.19 -6.29 4.34
CA ILE A 184 -7.52 -5.38 5.45
C ILE A 184 -7.88 -3.99 4.92
N VAL A 185 -7.05 -3.40 4.06
CA VAL A 185 -7.30 -2.10 3.40
C VAL A 185 -8.64 -2.12 2.67
N ALA A 186 -8.92 -3.17 1.90
CA ALA A 186 -10.18 -3.30 1.18
C ALA A 186 -11.39 -3.36 2.12
N GLN A 187 -11.29 -4.07 3.25
CA GLN A 187 -12.37 -4.11 4.24
C GLN A 187 -12.52 -2.75 4.97
N ILE A 188 -11.43 -2.07 5.31
CA ILE A 188 -11.50 -0.72 5.89
C ILE A 188 -12.23 0.23 4.93
N ALA A 189 -11.83 0.23 3.65
CA ALA A 189 -12.49 1.00 2.60
C ALA A 189 -13.95 0.58 2.39
N ARG A 190 -14.31 -0.70 2.52
CA ARG A 190 -15.70 -1.17 2.44
C ARG A 190 -16.57 -0.54 3.52
N TYR A 191 -16.05 -0.40 4.73
CA TYR A 191 -16.80 -0.01 5.92
C TYR A 191 -16.70 1.48 6.27
N HIS A 192 -16.11 2.31 5.41
CA HIS A 192 -16.07 3.77 5.59
C HIS A 192 -17.45 4.45 5.60
N ARG A 193 -18.53 3.73 5.23
CA ARG A 193 -19.91 4.20 5.30
C ARG A 193 -20.92 3.06 5.33
N HIS A 194 -22.17 3.39 5.65
CA HIS A 194 -23.30 2.45 5.71
C HIS A 194 -23.09 1.36 6.77
N ALA A 195 -23.34 0.10 6.43
CA ALA A 195 -23.36 -1.02 7.37
C ALA A 195 -22.02 -1.18 8.11
N CYS A 196 -22.10 -1.52 9.39
CA CYS A 196 -20.95 -1.94 10.18
C CYS A 196 -20.43 -3.31 9.69
N PRO A 197 -19.17 -3.66 10.03
CA PRO A 197 -18.66 -5.01 9.82
C PRO A 197 -19.57 -6.06 10.47
N SER A 198 -19.90 -7.11 9.71
CA SER A 198 -20.81 -8.19 10.14
C SER A 198 -20.30 -9.53 9.61
N LEU A 199 -20.52 -10.61 10.37
CA LEU A 199 -20.20 -11.98 9.93
C LEU A 199 -21.09 -12.46 8.78
N ASP A 200 -22.17 -11.74 8.47
CA ASP A 200 -22.98 -11.98 7.27
C ASP A 200 -22.27 -11.47 6.00
N HIS A 201 -21.21 -10.67 6.13
CA HIS A 201 -20.41 -10.19 5.02
C HIS A 201 -19.23 -11.14 4.77
N PRO A 202 -19.20 -11.90 3.65
CA PRO A 202 -18.22 -12.97 3.46
C PRO A 202 -16.76 -12.52 3.55
N GLY A 203 -16.42 -11.35 3.00
CA GLY A 203 -15.07 -10.80 3.05
C GLY A 203 -14.58 -10.51 4.48
N TYR A 204 -15.47 -10.06 5.37
CA TYR A 204 -15.15 -9.84 6.77
C TYR A 204 -15.18 -11.13 7.60
N ALA A 205 -16.11 -12.03 7.28
CA ALA A 205 -16.23 -13.32 7.97
C ALA A 205 -15.01 -14.24 7.73
N ALA A 206 -14.35 -14.10 6.58
CA ALA A 206 -13.15 -14.86 6.22
C ALA A 206 -11.88 -14.41 6.96
N LEU A 207 -11.87 -13.21 7.53
CA LEU A 207 -10.76 -12.72 8.35
C LEU A 207 -10.70 -13.47 9.68
N ASP A 208 -9.48 -13.62 10.21
CA ASP A 208 -9.31 -14.13 11.56
C ASP A 208 -9.82 -13.12 12.62
N THR A 209 -9.78 -13.52 13.89
CA THR A 209 -10.29 -12.66 14.96
C THR A 209 -9.48 -11.37 15.14
N GLU A 210 -8.16 -11.42 14.94
CA GLU A 210 -7.29 -10.26 15.13
C GLU A 210 -7.52 -9.24 14.02
N ASP A 211 -7.55 -9.68 12.77
CA ASP A 211 -7.81 -8.82 11.61
C ASP A 211 -9.22 -8.26 11.62
N ARG A 212 -10.22 -9.01 12.10
CA ARG A 212 -11.58 -8.49 12.30
C ARG A 212 -11.60 -7.33 13.30
N ILE A 213 -10.81 -7.41 14.37
CA ILE A 213 -10.68 -6.32 15.36
C ILE A 213 -9.95 -5.12 14.74
N ARG A 214 -8.85 -5.37 14.01
CA ARG A 214 -8.09 -4.33 13.30
C ARG A 214 -8.98 -3.57 12.34
N VAL A 215 -9.73 -4.26 11.47
CA VAL A 215 -10.67 -3.65 10.52
C VAL A 215 -11.73 -2.81 11.23
N CYS A 216 -12.33 -3.32 12.32
CA CYS A 216 -13.33 -2.55 13.08
C CYS A 216 -12.76 -1.23 13.62
N LYS A 217 -11.61 -1.29 14.28
CA LYS A 217 -10.94 -0.10 14.85
C LYS A 217 -10.53 0.90 13.77
N LEU A 218 -9.92 0.43 12.68
CA LEU A 218 -9.45 1.28 11.61
C LEU A 218 -10.60 1.90 10.80
N ALA A 219 -11.63 1.12 10.47
CA ALA A 219 -12.82 1.64 9.79
C ALA A 219 -13.58 2.67 10.65
N ALA A 220 -13.62 2.49 11.97
CA ALA A 220 -14.18 3.47 12.89
C ALA A 220 -13.45 4.82 12.80
N LEU A 221 -12.11 4.81 12.79
CA LEU A 221 -11.29 6.01 12.64
C LEU A 221 -11.51 6.68 11.27
N LEU A 222 -11.54 5.87 10.20
CA LEU A 222 -11.78 6.37 8.85
C LEU A 222 -13.16 7.05 8.72
N ARG A 223 -14.22 6.46 9.28
CA ARG A 223 -15.57 7.04 9.25
C ARG A 223 -15.65 8.42 9.91
N VAL A 224 -14.97 8.59 11.05
CA VAL A 224 -14.91 9.87 11.76
C VAL A 224 -14.13 10.91 10.95
N ALA A 225 -12.98 10.54 10.37
CA ALA A 225 -12.20 11.42 9.51
C ALA A 225 -12.97 11.85 8.25
N ASP A 226 -13.62 10.91 7.56
CA ASP A 226 -14.45 11.15 6.38
C ASP A 226 -15.79 11.86 6.71
N ALA A 227 -16.19 11.92 7.98
CA ALA A 227 -17.30 12.77 8.41
C ALA A 227 -16.90 14.24 8.51
N LEU A 228 -15.67 14.50 8.96
CA LEU A 228 -15.12 15.86 9.05
C LEU A 228 -14.84 16.46 7.67
N GLU A 229 -14.57 15.63 6.66
CA GLU A 229 -14.34 16.07 5.29
C GLU A 229 -15.57 15.90 4.38
N ARG A 230 -16.78 16.03 4.94
CA ARG A 230 -18.03 15.77 4.22
C ARG A 230 -18.21 16.60 2.93
N THR A 231 -17.62 17.80 2.89
CA THR A 231 -17.77 18.76 1.79
C THR A 231 -16.66 18.66 0.74
N HIS A 232 -15.60 17.89 0.99
CA HIS A 232 -14.41 17.79 0.15
C HIS A 232 -13.76 19.17 -0.11
N ALA A 233 -13.93 20.12 0.82
CA ALA A 233 -13.44 21.49 0.74
C ALA A 233 -12.24 21.76 1.66
N GLN A 234 -11.71 20.72 2.31
CA GLN A 234 -10.54 20.75 3.20
C GLN A 234 -10.66 21.83 4.30
N ARG A 235 -11.89 22.02 4.81
CA ARG A 235 -12.21 23.05 5.81
C ARG A 235 -11.55 22.75 7.15
N VAL A 236 -11.35 21.48 7.47
CA VAL A 236 -10.83 21.02 8.76
C VAL A 236 -9.32 20.87 8.70
N SER A 237 -8.58 21.97 8.88
CA SER A 237 -7.13 21.93 8.86
C SER A 237 -6.50 21.47 10.19
N GLN A 238 -7.22 21.61 11.31
CA GLN A 238 -6.80 21.31 12.67
C GLN A 238 -7.90 20.60 13.45
N ILE A 239 -7.51 19.64 14.31
CA ILE A 239 -8.42 18.95 15.22
C ILE A 239 -7.76 18.87 16.60
N GLU A 240 -8.54 19.14 17.64
CA GLU A 240 -8.17 18.85 19.02
C GLU A 240 -9.15 17.82 19.57
N ILE A 241 -8.61 16.77 20.21
CA ILE A 241 -9.39 15.63 20.68
C ILE A 241 -9.32 15.62 22.21
N HIS A 242 -10.47 15.78 22.85
CA HIS A 242 -10.61 15.71 24.29
C HIS A 242 -11.46 14.50 24.68
N ARG A 243 -10.88 13.61 25.48
CA ARG A 243 -11.56 12.43 25.99
C ARG A 243 -12.28 12.74 27.29
N GLU A 244 -13.55 12.34 27.36
CA GLU A 244 -14.36 12.33 28.58
C GLU A 244 -14.85 10.90 28.85
N ASP A 245 -15.50 10.68 30.00
CA ASP A 245 -15.88 9.34 30.47
C ASP A 245 -16.67 8.49 29.45
N LYS A 246 -17.57 9.10 28.67
CA LYS A 246 -18.45 8.41 27.71
C LYS A 246 -18.45 9.01 26.30
N ARG A 247 -17.56 9.97 26.04
CA ARG A 247 -17.52 10.66 24.75
C ARG A 247 -16.14 11.17 24.40
N ILE A 248 -15.92 11.35 23.10
CA ILE A 248 -14.81 12.13 22.57
C ILE A 248 -15.38 13.43 22.03
N ARG A 249 -14.83 14.55 22.51
CA ARG A 249 -15.09 15.89 21.97
C ARG A 249 -14.01 16.25 20.98
N ILE A 250 -14.42 16.66 19.80
CA ILE A 250 -13.55 17.15 18.74
C ILE A 250 -13.77 18.65 18.61
N ARG A 251 -12.74 19.45 18.91
CA ARG A 251 -12.73 20.86 18.56
C ARG A 251 -12.08 21.03 17.18
N LEU A 252 -12.61 21.96 16.39
CA LEU A 252 -12.15 22.26 15.04
C LEU A 252 -11.64 23.72 14.98
N PRO A 253 -10.41 24.01 15.48
CA PRO A 253 -9.90 25.38 15.52
C PRO A 253 -9.94 26.05 14.15
N GLY A 254 -10.41 27.30 14.12
CA GLY A 254 -10.51 28.08 12.88
C GLY A 254 -11.74 27.76 12.03
N LEU A 255 -12.62 26.86 12.46
CA LEU A 255 -13.88 26.56 11.80
C LEU A 255 -15.06 27.14 12.60
N ALA A 256 -15.51 28.34 12.22
CA ALA A 256 -16.57 29.06 12.93
C ALA A 256 -17.95 28.37 12.86
N ASP A 257 -18.26 27.67 11.76
CA ASP A 257 -19.51 26.92 11.60
C ASP A 257 -19.23 25.48 11.17
N ALA A 258 -19.41 24.56 12.12
CA ALA A 258 -19.24 23.12 11.94
C ALA A 258 -20.57 22.36 11.78
N ALA A 259 -21.67 23.03 11.36
CA ALA A 259 -22.98 22.41 11.26
C ALA A 259 -23.01 21.21 10.30
N VAL A 260 -22.30 21.29 9.17
CA VAL A 260 -22.24 20.22 8.17
C VAL A 260 -21.48 19.01 8.71
N GLU A 261 -20.34 19.26 9.35
CA GLU A 261 -19.50 18.23 9.96
C GLU A 261 -20.23 17.55 11.12
N ARG A 262 -20.99 18.31 11.92
CA ARG A 262 -21.86 17.75 12.99
C ARG A 262 -22.93 16.84 12.45
N LEU A 263 -23.64 17.29 11.41
CA LEU A 263 -24.68 16.49 10.78
C LEU A 263 -24.09 15.19 10.19
N ALA A 264 -22.92 15.29 9.55
CA ALA A 264 -22.22 14.13 9.02
C ALA A 264 -21.77 13.17 10.13
N MET A 265 -21.21 13.69 11.22
CA MET A 265 -20.72 12.91 12.36
C MET A 265 -21.83 12.07 12.98
N ALA A 266 -23.02 12.66 13.18
CA ALA A 266 -24.19 11.95 13.71
C ALA A 266 -24.58 10.72 12.87
N SER A 267 -24.26 10.71 11.56
CA SER A 267 -24.58 9.59 10.66
C SER A 267 -23.44 8.59 10.47
N LYS A 268 -22.20 8.93 10.84
CA LYS A 268 -21.00 8.12 10.54
C LYS A 268 -20.26 7.62 11.79
N ALA A 269 -20.50 8.20 12.96
CA ALA A 269 -19.80 7.84 14.21
C ALA A 269 -20.34 6.58 14.91
N ASP A 270 -21.40 5.96 14.37
CA ASP A 270 -22.03 4.74 14.89
C ASP A 270 -21.04 3.59 15.10
N LEU A 271 -20.15 3.34 14.13
CA LEU A 271 -19.13 2.31 14.26
C LEU A 271 -18.09 2.66 15.33
N PHE A 272 -17.73 3.93 15.47
CA PHE A 272 -16.80 4.38 16.50
C PHE A 272 -17.36 4.14 17.91
N GLU A 273 -18.63 4.48 18.12
CA GLU A 273 -19.31 4.23 19.38
C GLU A 273 -19.43 2.73 19.69
N GLN A 274 -19.75 1.90 18.68
CA GLN A 274 -19.82 0.44 18.85
C GLN A 274 -18.46 -0.17 19.21
N VAL A 275 -17.38 0.29 18.60
CA VAL A 275 -16.04 -0.30 18.78
C VAL A 275 -15.38 0.19 20.06
N PHE A 276 -15.53 1.46 20.41
CA PHE A 276 -14.80 2.09 21.52
C PHE A 276 -15.67 2.43 22.73
N GLY A 277 -17.00 2.30 22.62
CA GLY A 277 -17.94 2.64 23.70
C GLY A 277 -18.01 4.14 23.99
N LEU A 278 -17.56 4.99 23.07
CA LEU A 278 -17.50 6.44 23.23
C LEU A 278 -18.26 7.12 22.08
N SER A 279 -19.26 7.94 22.41
CA SER A 279 -19.92 8.77 21.40
C SER A 279 -18.99 9.88 20.91
N VAL A 280 -19.04 10.23 19.63
CA VAL A 280 -18.21 11.32 19.07
C VAL A 280 -19.06 12.59 18.90
N VAL A 281 -18.59 13.70 19.46
CA VAL A 281 -19.27 15.00 19.36
C VAL A 281 -18.29 16.08 18.90
N ILE A 282 -18.78 17.06 18.16
CA ILE A 282 -18.00 18.23 17.72
C ILE A 282 -18.40 19.42 18.58
N ASP A 283 -17.43 20.06 19.24
CA ASP A 283 -17.66 21.24 20.07
C ASP A 283 -17.90 22.50 19.22
N GLU A 284 -18.74 23.41 19.74
CA GLU A 284 -18.82 24.79 19.25
C GLU A 284 -17.75 25.62 19.97
N GLU A 285 -16.98 26.42 19.22
CA GLU A 285 -16.37 27.60 19.82
C GLU A 285 -17.54 28.51 20.25
N ILE A 286 -17.68 28.73 21.57
CA ILE A 286 -18.54 29.77 22.14
C ILE A 286 -17.77 31.09 22.12
#